data_AF-D9WMU2-F1
#
_entry.id   AF-D9WMU2-F1
#
_cell.length_a   1.000
_cell.length_b   1.000
_cell.length_c   1.000
_cell.angle_alpha   90.00
_cell.angle_beta   90.00
_cell.angle_gamma   90.00
#
_symmetry.space_group_name_H-M   'P 1'
#
loop_
_entity.id
_entity.type
_entity.pdbx_description
1 polymer ?
#
loop_
_entity_poly.entity_id
_entity_poly.type
_entity_poly.pdbx_seq_one_letter_code
_entity_poly.pdbx_strand_id
1 'polypeptide(L)'
;MESQQRSPSIWPALQAHDAPALIDFLVGTVGFLRTAVYEDGNRVAHAQLDWPEGGGIMLGSYKPDSAEWCLRPGTFGAYVVTDHVDSLYERLKAAGVKVIREIEDQPYGSREFAIADPEGNKWSFGTYRGEPRPAD
;
A
#
# COMPACT_ATOMS: atom_id res chain seq x y z
N MET A 1 27.46 1.76 8.03
CA MET A 1 26.93 3.06 7.58
C MET A 1 25.44 2.83 7.37
N GLU A 2 24.59 3.27 8.29
CA GLU A 2 23.14 3.16 8.10
C GLU A 2 22.81 3.89 6.79
N SER A 3 22.29 3.16 5.82
CA SER A 3 21.72 3.77 4.63
C SER A 3 20.60 4.69 5.10
N GLN A 4 20.83 6.00 5.05
CA GLN A 4 19.79 6.98 5.33
C GLN A 4 18.73 6.77 4.24
N GLN A 5 17.66 6.06 4.58
CA GLN A 5 16.59 5.74 3.66
C GLN A 5 16.04 7.07 3.15
N ARG A 6 16.25 7.38 1.86
CA ARG A 6 15.74 8.63 1.30
C ARG A 6 14.23 8.58 1.38
N SER A 7 13.63 9.62 1.96
CA SER A 7 12.20 9.80 1.93
C SER A 7 11.69 9.74 0.48
N PRO A 8 10.57 9.07 0.22
CA PRO A 8 9.99 9.06 -1.11
C PRO A 8 9.67 10.49 -1.56
N SER A 9 10.11 10.85 -2.77
CA SER A 9 9.81 12.13 -3.40
C SER A 9 8.49 12.11 -4.18
N ILE A 10 7.86 10.95 -4.29
CA ILE A 10 6.57 10.72 -4.93
C ILE A 10 5.73 9.86 -3.98
N TRP A 11 4.50 10.31 -3.71
CA TRP A 11 3.56 9.64 -2.82
C TRP A 11 2.30 9.27 -3.60
N PRO A 12 2.10 7.99 -3.94
CA PRO A 12 0.83 7.53 -4.48
C PRO A 12 -0.28 7.85 -3.48
N ALA A 13 -1.39 8.38 -3.99
CA ALA A 13 -2.54 8.76 -3.17
C ALA A 13 -3.77 7.94 -3.57
N LEU A 14 -4.58 7.57 -2.58
CA LEU A 14 -5.87 6.92 -2.80
C LEU A 14 -6.95 7.52 -1.89
N GLN A 15 -8.21 7.27 -2.26
CA GLN A 15 -9.37 7.62 -1.45
C GLN A 15 -10.19 6.37 -1.11
N ALA A 16 -10.85 6.39 0.04
CA ALA A 16 -11.66 5.30 0.55
C ALA A 16 -13.05 5.78 0.96
N HIS A 17 -14.06 4.94 0.78
CA HIS A 17 -15.38 5.20 1.36
C HIS A 17 -15.33 5.15 2.89
N ASP A 18 -14.59 4.19 3.45
CA ASP A 18 -14.29 4.04 4.87
C ASP A 18 -12.77 4.13 5.11
N ALA A 19 -12.27 5.37 5.15
CA ALA A 19 -10.85 5.63 5.36
C ALA A 19 -10.31 5.10 6.71
N PRO A 20 -11.01 5.25 7.85
CA PRO A 20 -10.59 4.62 9.10
C PRO A 20 -10.43 3.09 8.98
N ALA A 21 -11.42 2.40 8.41
CA ALA A 21 -11.33 0.94 8.26
C ALA A 21 -10.20 0.51 7.33
N LEU A 22 -9.94 1.26 6.23
CA LEU A 22 -8.81 0.96 5.36
C LEU A 22 -7.47 1.20 6.06
N ILE A 23 -7.33 2.27 6.86
CA ILE A 23 -6.12 2.51 7.65
C ILE A 23 -5.88 1.35 8.63
N ASP A 24 -6.90 0.94 9.37
CA ASP A 24 -6.79 -0.15 10.35
C ASP A 24 -6.41 -1.46 9.67
N PHE A 25 -6.96 -1.75 8.49
CA PHE A 25 -6.56 -2.90 7.68
C PHE A 25 -5.10 -2.82 7.23
N LEU A 26 -4.68 -1.70 6.66
CA LEU A 26 -3.31 -1.55 6.14
C LEU A 26 -2.26 -1.58 7.27
N VAL A 27 -2.59 -1.05 8.43
CA VAL A 27 -1.68 -1.00 9.59
C VAL A 27 -1.71 -2.30 10.37
N GLY A 28 -2.89 -2.72 10.83
CA GLY A 28 -3.06 -3.87 11.71
C GLY A 28 -2.91 -5.22 11.01
N THR A 29 -3.31 -5.30 9.73
CA THR A 29 -3.30 -6.55 8.97
C THR A 29 -2.16 -6.59 7.96
N VAL A 30 -1.94 -5.55 7.16
CA VAL A 30 -0.89 -5.58 6.13
C VAL A 30 0.50 -5.33 6.73
N GLY A 31 0.62 -4.36 7.65
CA GLY A 31 1.87 -4.05 8.34
C GLY A 31 2.50 -2.71 7.94
N PHE A 32 1.73 -1.80 7.33
CA PHE A 32 2.13 -0.40 7.21
C PHE A 32 2.24 0.25 8.60
N LEU A 33 3.05 1.30 8.67
CA LEU A 33 3.16 2.16 9.84
C LEU A 33 2.23 3.35 9.69
N ARG A 34 1.44 3.64 10.74
CA ARG A 34 0.66 4.89 10.82
C ARG A 34 1.57 6.02 11.26
N THR A 35 1.97 6.88 10.33
CA THR A 35 2.89 8.00 10.63
C THR A 35 2.15 9.31 10.90
N ALA A 36 1.14 9.62 10.09
CA ALA A 36 0.30 10.80 10.33
C ALA A 36 -1.14 10.52 9.91
N VAL A 37 -2.10 11.06 10.67
CA VAL A 37 -3.52 11.10 10.30
C VAL A 37 -4.08 12.43 10.78
N TYR A 38 -4.62 13.21 9.85
CA TYR A 38 -5.31 14.47 10.08
C TYR A 38 -6.77 14.31 9.71
N GLU A 39 -7.64 14.68 10.66
CA GLU A 39 -9.08 14.56 10.54
C GLU A 39 -9.71 15.92 10.23
N ASP A 40 -10.84 15.89 9.53
CA ASP A 40 -11.72 17.04 9.29
C ASP A 40 -13.16 16.58 9.54
N GLY A 41 -13.69 16.95 10.72
CA GLY A 41 -14.97 16.45 11.21
C GLY A 41 -14.96 14.92 11.35
N ASN A 42 -15.77 14.23 10.56
CA ASN A 42 -15.88 12.77 10.56
C ASN A 42 -15.10 12.10 9.41
N ARG A 43 -14.22 12.83 8.72
CA ARG A 43 -13.46 12.35 7.58
C ARG A 43 -11.97 12.37 7.89
N VAL A 44 -11.24 11.43 7.30
CA VAL A 44 -9.79 11.53 7.20
C VAL A 44 -9.48 12.53 6.09
N ALA A 45 -8.97 13.71 6.46
CA ALA A 45 -8.55 14.71 5.50
C ALA A 45 -7.26 14.30 4.78
N HIS A 46 -6.35 13.70 5.54
CA HIS A 46 -5.06 13.21 5.06
C HIS A 46 -4.52 12.15 6.02
N ALA A 47 -3.95 11.09 5.49
CA ALA A 47 -3.15 10.11 6.22
C ALA A 47 -1.88 9.81 5.44
N GLN A 48 -0.79 9.58 6.16
CA GLN A 48 0.47 9.07 5.66
C GLN A 48 0.72 7.71 6.30
N LEU A 49 0.83 6.68 5.46
CA LEU A 49 1.21 5.34 5.88
C LEU A 49 2.55 4.95 5.24
N ASP A 50 3.53 4.63 6.08
CA ASP A 50 4.88 4.25 5.64
C ASP A 50 5.03 2.74 5.56
N TRP A 51 5.72 2.25 4.53
CA TRP A 51 6.14 0.85 4.48
C TRP A 51 7.48 0.71 5.22
N PRO A 52 7.63 -0.22 6.19
CA PRO A 52 8.83 -0.32 7.01
C PRO A 52 10.14 -0.46 6.22
N GLU A 53 10.12 -1.13 5.07
CA GLU A 53 11.30 -1.35 4.22
C GLU A 53 11.57 -0.19 3.24
N GLY A 54 10.73 0.85 3.28
CA GLY A 54 10.91 2.10 2.55
C GLY A 54 9.75 2.48 1.64
N GLY A 55 9.47 3.78 1.57
CA GLY A 55 8.36 4.35 0.80
C GLY A 55 7.07 4.43 1.60
N GLY A 56 5.98 4.80 0.93
CA GLY A 56 4.68 4.88 1.58
C GLY A 56 3.60 5.41 0.64
N ILE A 57 2.40 5.56 1.18
CA ILE A 57 1.21 6.06 0.49
C ILE A 57 0.53 7.16 1.30
N MET A 58 -0.23 8.00 0.60
CA MET A 58 -1.14 8.95 1.21
C MET A 58 -2.58 8.52 1.00
N LEU A 59 -3.44 8.74 1.99
CA LEU A 59 -4.84 8.30 1.96
C LEU A 59 -5.77 9.39 2.49
N GLY A 60 -6.98 9.48 1.95
CA GLY A 60 -8.04 10.34 2.48
C GLY A 60 -9.42 9.73 2.30
N SER A 61 -10.41 10.28 3.00
CA SER A 61 -11.81 9.94 2.73
C SER A 61 -12.23 10.39 1.34
N TYR A 62 -13.11 9.62 0.71
CA TYR A 62 -13.71 9.94 -0.59
C TYR A 62 -14.49 11.26 -0.52
N LYS A 63 -14.22 12.15 -1.47
CA LYS A 63 -14.84 13.49 -1.56
C LYS A 63 -15.43 13.70 -2.96
N PRO A 64 -16.60 13.11 -3.27
CA PRO A 64 -17.21 13.19 -4.60
C PRO A 64 -17.51 14.64 -5.02
N ASP A 65 -17.73 15.53 -4.05
CA ASP A 65 -18.03 16.94 -4.28
C ASP A 65 -16.77 17.79 -4.56
N SER A 66 -15.57 17.22 -4.47
CA SER A 66 -14.32 17.92 -4.80
C SER A 66 -14.10 17.90 -6.31
N ALA A 67 -14.17 19.07 -6.94
CA ALA A 67 -13.90 19.23 -8.37
C ALA A 67 -12.41 19.06 -8.74
N GLU A 68 -11.51 19.25 -7.78
CA GLU A 68 -10.06 19.32 -8.03
C GLU A 68 -9.34 18.00 -7.69
N TRP A 69 -9.78 17.28 -6.65
CA TRP A 69 -9.06 16.11 -6.13
C TRP A 69 -10.02 15.02 -5.62
N CYS A 70 -10.53 14.23 -6.57
CA CYS A 70 -11.43 13.11 -6.32
C CYS A 70 -10.93 11.87 -7.07
N LEU A 71 -10.58 10.82 -6.32
CA LEU A 71 -10.15 9.54 -6.87
C LEU A 71 -11.22 8.50 -6.55
N ARG A 72 -11.58 7.68 -7.53
CA ARG A 72 -12.57 6.62 -7.32
C ARG A 72 -12.02 5.58 -6.33
N PRO A 73 -12.70 5.30 -5.21
CA PRO A 73 -12.28 4.23 -4.31
C PRO A 73 -12.30 2.87 -4.98
N GLY A 74 -11.42 1.97 -4.54
CA GLY A 74 -11.33 0.60 -5.04
C GLY A 74 -10.61 0.44 -6.38
N THR A 75 -10.05 1.51 -6.94
CA THR A 75 -9.30 1.45 -8.21
C THR A 75 -7.79 1.62 -8.04
N PHE A 76 -7.30 1.79 -6.80
CA PHE A 76 -5.87 1.95 -6.56
C PHE A 76 -5.11 0.63 -6.76
N GLY A 77 -3.86 0.74 -7.19
CA GLY A 77 -2.93 -0.36 -7.38
C GLY A 77 -1.53 0.02 -6.92
N ALA A 78 -0.88 -0.84 -6.14
CA ALA A 78 0.52 -0.67 -5.78
C ALA A 78 1.29 -1.99 -5.77
N TYR A 79 2.58 -1.88 -6.09
CA TYR A 79 3.57 -2.93 -5.86
C TYR A 79 4.40 -2.54 -4.65
N VAL A 80 4.39 -3.36 -3.61
CA VAL A 80 5.11 -3.14 -2.35
C VAL A 80 6.28 -4.10 -2.32
N VAL A 81 7.48 -3.52 -2.27
CA VAL A 81 8.72 -4.29 -2.24
C VAL A 81 8.97 -4.80 -0.83
N THR A 82 9.21 -6.11 -0.68
CA THR A 82 9.55 -6.71 0.60
C THR A 82 10.52 -7.87 0.45
N ASP A 83 11.50 -7.95 1.34
CA ASP A 83 12.40 -9.10 1.48
C ASP A 83 11.73 -10.26 2.26
N HIS A 84 10.53 -10.04 2.79
CA HIS A 84 9.82 -10.97 3.69
C HIS A 84 8.52 -11.55 3.08
N VAL A 85 8.46 -11.63 1.75
CA VAL A 85 7.24 -11.95 0.98
C VAL A 85 6.51 -13.22 1.43
N ASP A 86 7.21 -14.32 1.68
CA ASP A 86 6.60 -15.59 2.12
C ASP A 86 5.94 -15.46 3.49
N SER A 87 6.64 -14.84 4.45
CA SER A 87 6.10 -14.66 5.80
C SER A 87 4.89 -13.71 5.82
N LEU A 88 4.90 -12.69 4.96
CA LEU A 88 3.78 -11.77 4.78
C LEU A 88 2.58 -12.52 4.17
N TYR A 89 2.80 -13.31 3.12
CA TYR A 89 1.77 -14.11 2.47
C TYR A 89 1.07 -15.05 3.46
N GLU A 90 1.83 -15.86 4.22
CA GLU A 90 1.27 -16.79 5.19
C GLU A 90 0.46 -16.07 6.27
N ARG A 91 0.95 -14.93 6.77
CA ARG A 91 0.26 -14.12 7.78
C ARG A 91 -1.06 -13.55 7.25
N LEU A 92 -1.08 -13.01 6.04
CA LEU A 92 -2.29 -12.45 5.43
C LEU A 92 -3.31 -13.54 5.09
N LYS A 93 -2.85 -14.68 4.59
CA LYS A 93 -3.70 -15.84 4.33
C LYS A 93 -4.34 -16.37 5.61
N ALA A 94 -3.56 -16.52 6.69
CA ALA A 94 -4.07 -16.94 7.99
C ALA A 94 -5.08 -15.93 8.59
N ALA A 95 -4.91 -14.64 8.30
CA ALA A 95 -5.85 -13.59 8.69
C ALA A 95 -7.14 -13.53 7.82
N GLY A 96 -7.30 -14.42 6.84
CA GLY A 96 -8.47 -14.48 5.98
C GLY A 96 -8.54 -13.35 4.94
N VAL A 97 -7.41 -12.69 4.65
CA VAL A 97 -7.35 -11.66 3.62
C VAL A 97 -7.64 -12.26 2.25
N LYS A 98 -8.35 -11.50 1.40
CA LYS A 98 -8.66 -11.91 0.03
C LYS A 98 -7.42 -11.91 -0.85
N VAL A 99 -6.76 -13.07 -0.94
CA VAL A 99 -5.72 -13.35 -1.94
C VAL A 99 -6.37 -13.44 -3.32
N ILE A 100 -5.88 -12.63 -4.26
CA ILE A 100 -6.36 -12.59 -5.66
C ILE A 100 -5.36 -13.20 -6.64
N ARG A 101 -4.10 -13.38 -6.21
CA ARG A 101 -3.07 -14.14 -6.90
C ARG A 101 -2.21 -14.82 -5.84
N GLU A 102 -2.09 -16.13 -5.92
CA GLU A 102 -1.27 -16.93 -5.01
C GLU A 102 0.22 -16.59 -5.15
N ILE A 103 1.01 -16.91 -4.12
CA ILE A 103 2.45 -16.68 -4.14
C ILE A 103 3.14 -17.59 -5.16
N GLU A 104 3.93 -16.98 -6.04
CA GLU A 104 4.63 -17.69 -7.10
C GLU A 104 5.93 -16.97 -7.50
N ASP A 105 6.86 -17.73 -8.06
CA ASP A 105 8.06 -17.18 -8.69
C ASP A 105 7.75 -16.72 -10.11
N GLN A 106 8.31 -15.58 -10.51
CA GLN A 106 8.04 -14.91 -11.77
C GLN A 106 9.22 -15.01 -12.74
N PRO A 107 8.99 -14.96 -14.07
CA PRO A 107 10.05 -15.06 -15.08
C PRO A 107 11.14 -13.99 -14.96
N TYR A 108 10.82 -12.83 -14.38
CA TYR A 108 11.76 -11.72 -14.12
C TYR A 108 12.46 -11.83 -12.76
N GLY A 109 12.45 -13.01 -12.13
CA GLY A 109 13.22 -13.30 -10.91
C GLY A 109 12.59 -12.81 -9.61
N SER A 110 11.35 -12.31 -9.65
CA SER A 110 10.58 -11.92 -8.47
C SER A 110 9.89 -13.13 -7.83
N ARG A 111 9.66 -13.06 -6.53
CA ARG A 111 8.67 -13.90 -5.84
C ARG A 111 7.58 -13.00 -5.30
N GLU A 112 6.33 -13.25 -5.67
CA GLU A 112 5.24 -12.30 -5.37
C GLU A 112 3.85 -12.93 -5.30
N PHE A 113 2.95 -12.23 -4.62
CA PHE A 113 1.52 -12.53 -4.55
C PHE A 113 0.71 -11.23 -4.63
N ALA A 114 -0.61 -11.32 -4.71
CA ALA A 114 -1.47 -10.14 -4.64
C ALA A 114 -2.74 -10.35 -3.82
N ILE A 115 -3.21 -9.28 -3.19
CA ILE A 115 -4.47 -9.23 -2.42
C ILE A 115 -5.40 -8.12 -2.93
N ALA A 116 -6.67 -8.22 -2.55
CA ALA A 116 -7.57 -7.08 -2.55
C ALA A 116 -7.87 -6.64 -1.11
N ASP A 117 -7.84 -5.33 -0.87
CA ASP A 117 -8.26 -4.76 0.41
C ASP A 117 -9.80 -4.63 0.50
N PRO A 118 -10.35 -4.21 1.66
CA PRO A 118 -11.81 -4.06 1.84
C PRO A 118 -12.50 -3.07 0.89
N GLU A 119 -11.77 -2.06 0.40
CA GLU A 119 -12.26 -1.09 -0.59
C GLU A 119 -12.17 -1.63 -2.03
N GLY A 120 -11.46 -2.75 -2.22
CA GLY A 120 -11.24 -3.37 -3.51
C GLY A 120 -9.98 -2.87 -4.23
N ASN A 121 -9.09 -2.10 -3.58
CA ASN A 121 -7.80 -1.77 -4.19
C ASN A 121 -6.93 -3.02 -4.29
N LYS A 122 -5.91 -2.96 -5.16
CA LYS A 122 -5.07 -4.10 -5.53
C LYS A 122 -3.65 -3.87 -5.00
N TRP A 123 -3.17 -4.81 -4.21
CA TRP A 123 -1.83 -4.73 -3.63
C TRP A 123 -1.05 -5.96 -4.06
N SER A 124 0.06 -5.75 -4.78
CA SER A 124 1.04 -6.78 -5.07
C SER A 124 2.20 -6.63 -4.10
N PHE A 125 2.73 -7.74 -3.60
CA PHE A 125 3.90 -7.77 -2.73
C PHE A 125 4.94 -8.68 -3.33
N GLY A 126 6.19 -8.25 -3.39
CA GLY A 126 7.26 -9.11 -3.88
C GLY A 126 8.66 -8.52 -3.78
N THR A 127 9.61 -9.30 -4.27
CA THR A 127 11.05 -9.02 -4.11
C THR A 127 11.62 -8.12 -5.21
N TYR A 128 10.85 -7.81 -6.26
CA TYR A 128 11.32 -7.00 -7.39
C TYR A 128 11.48 -5.53 -7.01
N ARG A 129 12.72 -5.02 -7.08
CA ARG A 129 13.05 -3.62 -6.73
C ARG A 129 13.01 -2.66 -7.92
N GLY A 130 12.59 -3.13 -9.09
CA GLY A 130 12.74 -2.41 -10.35
C GLY A 130 14.07 -2.75 -11.03
N GLU A 131 14.08 -2.69 -12.36
CA GLU A 131 15.33 -2.71 -13.12
C GLU A 131 16.22 -1.51 -12.73
N PRO A 132 17.55 -1.64 -12.85
CA PRO A 132 18.45 -0.51 -12.73
C PRO A 132 18.01 0.62 -13.66
N ARG A 133 18.09 1.86 -13.16
CA ARG A 133 17.92 3.01 -14.04
C ARG A 133 18.97 2.94 -15.15
N PRO A 134 18.61 3.27 -16.40
CA PRO A 134 19.60 3.47 -17.44
C PRO A 134 20.70 4.40 -16.93
N ALA A 135 21.94 4.10 -17.28
CA ALA A 135 23.00 5.08 -17.12
C ALA A 135 22.67 6.32 -17.96
N ASP A 136 22.97 7.50 -17.42
CA ASP A 136 22.84 8.76 -18.15
C ASP A 136 23.70 8.78 -19.43
#